data_AF-A0A8K1LRY0-F1
#
_entry.id   AF-A0A8K1LRY0-F1
#
_cell.length_a   1.000
_cell.length_b   1.000
_cell.length_c   1.000
_cell.angle_alpha   90.00
_cell.angle_beta   90.00
_cell.angle_gamma   90.00
#
_symmetry.space_group_name_H-M   'P 1'
#
loop_
_entity.id
_entity.type
_entity.pdbx_description
1 polymer ?
#
loop_
_entity_poly.entity_id
_entity_poly.type
_entity_poly.pdbx_seq_one_letter_code
_entity_poly.pdbx_strand_id
1 'polypeptide(L)'
;LDIKTSGTGCVKIKKIECDNCKIETEKGTSVLQSIKSHKIDIRTNGGKVIGLGTLYGNTDICATEKGSVNIEKLQGTTINISTEDGLLKTKYLYAESASLSSESGDIMLGSVHGEATLRQITC
;
A
#
# COMPACT_ATOMS: atom_id res chain seq x y z
N LEU A 1 5.32 12.23 -9.60
CA LEU A 1 4.01 11.77 -10.07
C LEU A 1 2.98 12.06 -8.98
N ASP A 2 1.94 12.82 -9.28
CA ASP A 2 0.87 13.15 -8.34
C ASP A 2 -0.48 12.92 -9.05
N ILE A 3 -1.29 12.00 -8.52
CA ILE A 3 -2.59 11.62 -9.10
C ILE A 3 -3.65 11.69 -8.00
N LYS A 4 -4.76 12.34 -8.31
CA LYS A 4 -5.94 12.39 -7.44
C LYS A 4 -7.20 12.04 -8.23
N THR A 5 -8.03 11.16 -7.69
CA THR A 5 -9.36 10.85 -8.22
C THR A 5 -10.43 10.97 -7.15
N SER A 6 -11.65 11.33 -7.55
CA SER A 6 -12.83 11.38 -6.70
C SER A 6 -13.88 10.36 -7.16
N GLY A 7 -14.84 10.07 -6.29
CA GLY A 7 -15.88 9.06 -6.54
C GLY A 7 -15.27 7.68 -6.82
N THR A 8 -15.61 7.11 -7.97
CA THR A 8 -15.19 5.75 -8.38
C THR A 8 -14.04 5.75 -9.38
N GLY A 9 -13.38 6.90 -9.60
CA GLY A 9 -12.28 7.04 -10.57
C GLY A 9 -11.12 6.09 -10.28
N CYS A 10 -10.73 5.28 -11.26
CA CYS A 10 -9.67 4.30 -11.13
C CYS A 10 -8.32 4.83 -11.66
N VAL A 11 -7.23 4.44 -11.00
CA VAL A 11 -5.86 4.78 -11.40
C VAL A 11 -5.15 3.50 -11.83
N LYS A 12 -4.44 3.56 -12.95
CA LYS A 12 -3.60 2.46 -13.41
C LYS A 12 -2.27 3.01 -13.91
N ILE A 13 -1.21 2.68 -13.19
CA ILE A 13 0.16 3.08 -13.55
C ILE A 13 1.06 1.86 -13.63
N LYS A 14 2.01 1.88 -14.57
CA LYS A 14 2.88 0.75 -14.86
C LYS A 14 4.28 1.20 -15.20
N LYS A 15 5.30 0.50 -14.66
CA LYS A 15 6.71 0.64 -15.03
C LYS A 15 7.21 2.09 -15.00
N ILE A 16 6.78 2.83 -13.98
CA ILE A 16 7.21 4.21 -13.78
C ILE A 16 8.43 4.23 -12.86
N GLU A 17 9.39 5.08 -13.20
CA GLU A 17 10.48 5.51 -12.33
C GLU A 17 10.33 7.01 -12.05
N CYS A 18 10.27 7.40 -10.77
CA CYS A 18 10.12 8.80 -10.35
C CYS A 18 10.64 8.99 -8.93
N ASP A 19 10.86 10.22 -8.48
CA ASP A 19 11.30 10.45 -7.09
C ASP A 19 10.16 10.25 -6.07
N ASN A 20 9.00 10.82 -6.39
CA ASN A 20 7.81 10.78 -5.53
C ASN A 20 6.60 10.27 -6.33
N CYS A 21 5.98 9.20 -5.86
CA CYS A 21 4.74 8.64 -6.39
C CYS A 21 3.62 8.84 -5.38
N LYS A 22 2.75 9.83 -5.62
CA LYS A 22 1.59 10.13 -4.78
C LYS A 22 0.29 9.77 -5.50
N ILE A 23 -0.56 9.01 -4.83
CA ILE A 23 -1.89 8.61 -5.34
C ILE A 23 -2.93 8.81 -4.23
N GLU A 24 -3.96 9.60 -4.52
CA GLU A 24 -5.13 9.78 -3.66
C GLU A 24 -6.39 9.31 -4.41
N THR A 25 -7.11 8.35 -3.85
CA THR A 25 -8.39 7.86 -4.41
C THR A 25 -9.48 7.84 -3.36
N GLU A 26 -10.73 8.05 -3.77
CA GLU A 26 -11.87 7.84 -2.87
C GLU A 26 -12.28 6.35 -2.87
N LYS A 27 -13.25 5.94 -3.68
CA LYS A 27 -13.74 4.55 -3.77
C LYS A 27 -13.14 3.75 -4.92
N GLY A 28 -12.38 4.40 -5.80
CA GLY A 28 -11.80 3.77 -6.99
C GLY A 28 -10.73 2.72 -6.71
N THR A 29 -10.32 1.99 -7.74
CA THR A 29 -9.19 1.05 -7.66
C THR A 29 -7.92 1.70 -8.19
N SER A 30 -6.85 1.63 -7.40
CA SER A 30 -5.49 2.01 -7.77
C SER A 30 -4.66 0.76 -8.06
N VAL A 31 -4.30 0.56 -9.34
CA VAL A 31 -3.43 -0.54 -9.78
C VAL A 31 -2.04 0.01 -10.10
N LEU A 32 -1.04 -0.42 -9.33
CA LEU A 32 0.36 -0.07 -9.50
C LEU A 32 1.12 -1.32 -9.95
N GLN A 33 1.80 -1.27 -11.09
CA GLN A 33 2.59 -2.39 -11.59
C GLN A 33 4.06 -2.02 -11.74
N SER A 34 4.94 -2.69 -11.00
CA SER A 34 6.41 -2.53 -11.13
C SER A 34 6.87 -1.07 -11.03
N ILE A 35 6.57 -0.42 -9.91
CA ILE A 35 6.91 1.00 -9.69
C ILE A 35 8.25 1.09 -8.97
N LYS A 36 9.11 2.00 -9.41
CA LYS A 36 10.36 2.35 -8.73
C LYS A 36 10.30 3.82 -8.34
N SER A 37 10.40 4.08 -7.04
CA SER A 37 10.36 5.43 -6.52
C SER A 37 11.24 5.57 -5.29
N HIS A 38 11.68 6.79 -4.96
CA HIS A 38 12.27 7.02 -3.64
C HIS A 38 11.17 6.96 -2.57
N LYS A 39 10.04 7.64 -2.82
CA LYS A 39 8.85 7.61 -1.97
C LYS A 39 7.60 7.16 -2.73
N ILE A 40 6.79 6.31 -2.11
CA ILE A 40 5.46 5.89 -2.55
C ILE A 40 4.47 6.27 -1.44
N ASP A 41 3.48 7.09 -1.77
CA ASP A 41 2.45 7.58 -0.83
C ASP A 41 1.07 7.33 -1.45
N ILE A 42 0.27 6.45 -0.84
CA ILE A 42 -1.04 6.07 -1.36
C ILE A 42 -2.08 6.24 -0.27
N ARG A 43 -3.11 7.06 -0.54
CA ARG A 43 -4.25 7.26 0.35
C ARG A 43 -5.52 6.84 -0.37
N THR A 44 -6.32 6.00 0.26
CA THR A 44 -7.61 5.58 -0.27
C THR A 44 -8.71 5.68 0.76
N ASN A 45 -9.87 6.21 0.39
CA ASN A 45 -11.04 6.27 1.27
C ASN A 45 -12.12 5.25 0.86
N GLY A 46 -11.95 3.98 1.23
CA GLY A 46 -12.85 2.88 0.85
C GLY A 46 -12.48 2.17 -0.46
N GLY A 47 -11.58 2.73 -1.27
CA GLY A 47 -11.07 2.12 -2.50
C GLY A 47 -10.04 1.00 -2.30
N LYS A 48 -9.59 0.40 -3.41
CA LYS A 48 -8.65 -0.73 -3.41
C LYS A 48 -7.28 -0.30 -3.90
N VAL A 49 -6.22 -0.71 -3.20
CA VAL A 49 -4.83 -0.58 -3.66
C VAL A 49 -4.31 -1.95 -4.06
N ILE A 50 -3.91 -2.09 -5.32
CA ILE A 50 -3.41 -3.35 -5.89
C ILE A 50 -2.00 -3.12 -6.43
N GLY A 51 -1.01 -3.77 -5.81
CA GLY A 51 0.39 -3.76 -6.25
C GLY A 51 0.75 -5.05 -6.97
N LEU A 52 1.14 -4.96 -8.25
CA LEU A 52 1.56 -6.09 -9.09
C LEU A 52 3.07 -6.02 -9.34
N GLY A 53 3.75 -7.15 -9.19
CA GLY A 53 5.22 -7.20 -9.18
C GLY A 53 5.80 -6.44 -7.98
N THR A 54 6.97 -5.80 -8.18
CA THR A 54 7.67 -5.07 -7.12
C THR A 54 7.25 -3.61 -7.08
N LEU A 55 6.83 -3.13 -5.92
CA LEU A 55 6.84 -1.70 -5.58
C LEU A 55 8.15 -1.43 -4.82
N TYR A 56 9.07 -0.73 -5.47
CA TYR A 56 10.38 -0.39 -4.92
C TYR A 56 10.39 1.06 -4.45
N GLY A 57 10.65 1.29 -3.16
CA GLY A 57 10.69 2.62 -2.54
C GLY A 57 10.21 2.63 -1.10
N ASN A 58 10.53 3.70 -0.37
CA ASN A 58 9.94 3.93 0.96
C ASN A 58 8.45 4.15 0.81
N THR A 59 7.66 3.30 1.45
CA THR A 59 6.23 3.17 1.16
C THR A 59 5.40 3.58 2.36
N ASP A 60 4.40 4.41 2.13
CA ASP A 60 3.37 4.79 3.09
C ASP A 60 2.00 4.63 2.43
N ILE A 61 1.15 3.75 2.97
CA ILE A 61 -0.18 3.47 2.44
C ILE A 61 -1.18 3.57 3.58
N CYS A 62 -2.22 4.39 3.42
CA CYS A 62 -3.36 4.40 4.33
C CYS A 62 -4.66 4.15 3.56
N ALA A 63 -5.42 3.16 4.03
CA ALA A 63 -6.73 2.82 3.52
C ALA A 63 -7.77 2.93 4.64
N THR A 64 -8.65 3.91 4.54
CA THR A 64 -9.74 4.14 5.51
C THR A 64 -11.02 3.47 5.05
N GLU A 65 -12.01 3.43 5.94
CA GLU A 65 -13.25 2.68 5.83
C GLU A 65 -12.97 1.21 5.44
N LYS A 66 -13.69 0.69 4.45
CA LYS A 66 -13.52 -0.66 3.89
C LYS A 66 -12.41 -0.74 2.84
N GLY A 67 -11.50 0.24 2.80
CA GLY A 67 -10.40 0.29 1.86
C GLY A 67 -9.41 -0.85 2.10
N SER A 68 -8.95 -1.49 1.03
CA SER A 68 -8.07 -2.67 1.13
C SER A 68 -6.76 -2.49 0.38
N VAL A 69 -5.73 -3.17 0.85
CA VAL A 69 -4.38 -3.15 0.29
C VAL A 69 -3.96 -4.56 -0.03
N ASN A 70 -3.65 -4.85 -1.29
CA ASN A 70 -3.16 -6.16 -1.74
C ASN A 70 -1.95 -5.97 -2.65
N ILE A 71 -0.76 -6.30 -2.15
CA ILE A 71 0.50 -6.04 -2.84
C ILE A 71 1.30 -7.33 -2.98
N GLU A 72 1.84 -7.60 -4.17
CA GLU A 72 2.66 -8.79 -4.36
C GLU A 72 4.02 -8.68 -3.65
N LYS A 73 4.78 -7.65 -3.97
CA LYS A 73 6.11 -7.45 -3.37
C LYS A 73 6.37 -5.99 -3.07
N LEU A 74 6.77 -5.72 -1.83
CA LEU A 74 7.30 -4.44 -1.40
C LEU A 74 8.80 -4.56 -1.13
N GLN A 75 9.56 -3.55 -1.57
CA GLN A 75 10.98 -3.47 -1.30
C GLN A 75 11.40 -2.01 -1.05
N GLY A 76 11.97 -1.72 0.12
CA GLY A 76 12.35 -0.36 0.50
C GLY A 76 13.13 -0.32 1.80
N THR A 77 13.50 0.85 2.30
CA THR A 77 14.11 0.97 3.63
C THR A 77 13.01 0.98 4.71
N THR A 78 11.99 1.80 4.52
CA THR A 78 10.84 1.93 5.43
C THR A 78 9.52 1.65 4.73
N ILE A 79 8.66 0.85 5.36
CA ILE A 79 7.32 0.52 4.85
C ILE A 79 6.27 0.68 5.95
N ASN A 80 5.31 1.56 5.74
CA ASN A 80 4.18 1.78 6.64
C ASN A 80 2.88 1.53 5.89
N ILE A 81 2.02 0.65 6.41
CA ILE A 81 0.71 0.36 5.81
C ILE A 81 -0.32 0.29 6.92
N SER A 82 -1.40 1.07 6.78
CA SER A 82 -2.54 1.04 7.69
C SER A 82 -3.86 0.82 6.94
N THR A 83 -4.71 -0.04 7.50
CA THR A 83 -6.11 -0.22 7.10
C THR A 83 -7.04 0.05 8.29
N GLU A 84 -8.26 0.50 8.05
CA GLU A 84 -9.32 0.48 9.08
C GLU A 84 -10.00 -0.90 9.09
N ASP A 85 -10.92 -1.14 8.15
CA ASP A 85 -11.70 -2.39 8.11
C ASP A 85 -11.27 -3.36 7.01
N GLY A 86 -10.62 -2.85 5.96
CA GLY A 86 -10.28 -3.67 4.80
C GLY A 86 -9.05 -4.56 5.02
N LEU A 87 -8.99 -5.63 4.23
CA LEU A 87 -7.86 -6.56 4.22
C LEU A 87 -6.55 -5.84 3.86
N LEU A 88 -5.52 -6.08 4.65
CA LEU A 88 -4.13 -5.77 4.34
C LEU A 88 -3.40 -7.07 3.99
N LYS A 89 -2.93 -7.19 2.75
CA LYS A 89 -2.20 -8.36 2.26
C LYS A 89 -0.92 -8.00 1.54
N THR A 90 0.19 -8.66 1.90
CA THR A 90 1.41 -8.68 1.07
C THR A 90 2.05 -10.06 1.00
N LYS A 91 2.49 -10.48 -0.21
CA LYS A 91 3.16 -11.80 -0.36
C LYS A 91 4.64 -11.74 0.04
N TYR A 92 5.31 -10.63 -0.26
CA TYR A 92 6.73 -10.44 0.03
C TYR A 92 7.00 -9.04 0.55
N LEU A 93 7.64 -8.96 1.71
CA LEU A 93 8.02 -7.71 2.37
C LEU A 93 9.54 -7.72 2.60
N TYR A 94 10.26 -6.88 1.87
CA TYR A 94 11.72 -6.72 2.02
C TYR A 94 12.02 -5.28 2.43
N ALA A 95 12.14 -5.04 3.74
CA ALA A 95 12.52 -3.71 4.22
C ALA A 95 13.37 -3.78 5.48
N GLU A 96 14.18 -2.75 5.70
CA GLU A 96 14.94 -2.64 6.96
C GLU A 96 13.97 -2.55 8.15
N SER A 97 12.94 -1.72 8.01
CA SER A 97 11.85 -1.62 8.98
C SER A 97 10.48 -1.51 8.30
N ALA A 98 9.48 -2.14 8.91
CA ALA A 98 8.10 -2.07 8.47
C ALA A 98 7.12 -1.99 9.65
N SER A 99 6.06 -1.22 9.49
CA SER A 99 4.91 -1.16 10.40
C SER A 99 3.64 -1.43 9.61
N LEU A 100 2.93 -2.49 9.95
CA LEU A 100 1.65 -2.84 9.35
C LEU A 100 0.58 -2.87 10.44
N SER A 101 -0.50 -2.12 10.23
CA SER A 101 -1.58 -2.04 11.19
C SER A 101 -2.95 -2.14 10.53
N SER A 102 -3.89 -2.67 11.29
CA SER A 102 -5.29 -2.69 10.93
C SER A 102 -6.14 -2.46 12.18
N GLU A 103 -7.21 -1.69 12.07
CA GLU A 103 -8.19 -1.55 13.17
C GLU A 103 -9.00 -2.84 13.27
N SER A 104 -9.90 -3.08 12.33
CA SER A 104 -10.78 -4.26 12.33
C SER A 104 -10.45 -5.27 11.22
N GLY A 105 -9.71 -4.86 10.19
CA GLY A 105 -9.37 -5.75 9.06
C GLY A 105 -8.26 -6.77 9.37
N ASP A 106 -8.24 -7.88 8.64
CA ASP A 106 -7.16 -8.86 8.74
C ASP A 106 -5.84 -8.36 8.14
N ILE A 107 -4.72 -8.79 8.72
CA ILE A 107 -3.38 -8.60 8.16
C ILE A 107 -2.80 -9.95 7.74
N MET A 108 -2.53 -10.10 6.45
CA MET A 108 -1.97 -11.31 5.85
C MET A 108 -0.59 -11.05 5.28
N LEU A 109 0.46 -11.56 5.95
CA LEU A 109 1.83 -11.51 5.47
C LEU A 109 2.29 -12.86 4.90
N GLY A 110 3.03 -12.81 3.80
CA GLY A 110 3.84 -13.93 3.32
C GLY A 110 5.27 -13.87 3.89
N SER A 111 6.27 -13.88 3.01
CA SER A 111 7.67 -13.82 3.43
C SER A 111 8.06 -12.41 3.86
N VAL A 112 8.77 -12.31 4.99
CA VAL A 112 9.25 -11.04 5.56
C VAL A 112 10.77 -11.11 5.72
N HIS A 113 11.46 -10.06 5.31
CA HIS A 113 12.88 -9.85 5.56
C HIS A 113 13.10 -8.45 6.13
N GLY A 114 13.81 -8.40 7.26
CA GLY A 114 14.04 -7.25 8.12
C GLY A 114 13.02 -7.12 9.26
N GLU A 115 12.99 -5.98 9.93
CA GLU A 115 12.14 -5.79 11.11
C GLU A 115 10.70 -5.43 10.70
N ALA A 116 9.71 -6.13 11.25
CA ALA A 116 8.31 -5.84 11.00
C ALA A 116 7.50 -5.82 12.30
N THR A 117 6.83 -4.70 12.55
CA THR A 117 5.83 -4.57 13.62
C THR A 117 4.43 -4.76 13.04
N LEU A 118 3.65 -5.63 13.69
CA LEU A 118 2.25 -5.89 13.36
C LEU A 118 1.37 -5.37 14.50
N ARG A 119 0.32 -4.61 14.17
CA ARG A 119 -0.67 -4.13 15.14
C ARG A 119 -2.08 -4.35 14.64
N GLN A 120 -2.84 -5.18 15.34
CA GLN A 120 -4.27 -5.32 15.13
C GLN A 120 -4.97 -4.69 16.35
N ILE A 121 -5.80 -3.68 16.13
CA ILE A 121 -6.52 -2.98 17.20
C ILE A 121 -7.91 -3.59 17.32
N THR A 122 -8.00 -4.73 18.00
CA THR A 122 -9.29 -5.33 18.30
C THR A 122 -10.00 -4.48 19.36
N CYS A 123 -11.09 -3.80 18.99
CA CYS A 123 -12.04 -3.22 19.94
C CYS A 123 -12.92 -4.29 20.59
#